data_AF-A0ABD5QYU5-F1
#
_entry.id   AF-A0ABD5QYU5-F1
#
_cell.length_a   1.000
_cell.length_b   1.000
_cell.length_c   1.000
_cell.angle_alpha   90.00
_cell.angle_beta   90.00
_cell.angle_gamma   90.00
#
_symmetry.space_group_name_H-M   'P 1'
#
loop_
_entity.id
_entity.type
_entity.pdbx_description
1 polymer ?
#
loop_
_entity_poly.entity_id
_entity_poly.type
_entity_poly.pdbx_seq_one_letter_code
_entity_poly.pdbx_strand_id
1 'polypeptide(L)'
;MSTYHHGSNRVQRYARFEHAKPGHGSGAGYERWRSTEYRPHTPGERREDVYVAHHRLLAVVECYPLEEPIESILDDLAEKDVHHRNGVKWDNRGENLDPVDHARHASITQKEVRAWAEDEKRQRERRAPGVDDDDVCDGCGEVAELLATSPGFAGERCLECAKRECGGEPIEV
;
A
#
# COMPACT_ATOMS: atom_id res chain seq x y z
N MET A 1 -31.86 -12.22 -19.72
CA MET A 1 -31.73 -11.14 -20.73
C MET A 1 -32.24 -9.84 -20.13
N SER A 2 -31.35 -9.01 -19.61
CA SER A 2 -31.67 -7.65 -19.16
C SER A 2 -31.24 -6.70 -20.26
N THR A 3 -32.19 -6.13 -20.97
CA THR A 3 -31.94 -5.13 -22.02
C THR A 3 -31.48 -3.83 -21.36
N TYR A 4 -30.18 -3.52 -21.45
CA TYR A 4 -29.66 -2.21 -21.14
C TYR A 4 -30.29 -1.20 -22.12
N HIS A 5 -31.27 -0.44 -21.64
CA HIS A 5 -31.86 0.64 -22.40
C HIS A 5 -30.84 1.76 -22.57
N HIS A 6 -30.17 1.82 -23.73
CA HIS A 6 -29.49 3.02 -24.22
C HIS A 6 -30.54 4.07 -24.61
N GLY A 7 -31.25 4.63 -23.62
CA GLY A 7 -32.04 5.83 -23.80
C GLY A 7 -31.12 7.00 -24.14
N SER A 8 -31.50 7.84 -25.10
CA SER A 8 -30.69 8.97 -25.58
C SER A 8 -30.14 9.79 -24.41
N ASN A 9 -28.83 9.74 -24.22
CA ASN A 9 -28.14 10.36 -23.11
C ASN A 9 -28.03 11.86 -23.37
N ARG A 10 -29.12 12.61 -23.12
CA ARG A 10 -29.09 14.08 -23.12
C ARG A 10 -28.24 14.53 -21.92
N VAL A 11 -26.95 14.63 -22.22
CA VAL A 11 -25.84 15.19 -21.44
C VAL A 11 -25.75 14.64 -20.02
N GLN A 12 -25.30 13.38 -19.89
CA GLN A 12 -24.52 13.02 -18.71
C GLN A 12 -23.38 14.02 -18.60
N ARG A 13 -23.22 14.66 -17.42
CA ARG A 13 -22.02 15.45 -17.15
C ARG A 13 -20.82 14.51 -17.33
N TYR A 14 -19.82 14.93 -18.10
CA TYR A 14 -18.63 14.13 -18.37
C TYR A 14 -18.06 13.58 -17.06
N ALA A 15 -17.55 12.33 -17.10
CA ALA A 15 -16.84 11.76 -15.97
C ALA A 15 -15.66 12.68 -15.60
N ARG A 16 -15.44 12.87 -14.30
CA ARG A 16 -14.38 13.72 -13.78
C ARG A 16 -13.38 12.88 -13.00
N PHE A 17 -12.12 13.17 -13.23
CA PHE A 17 -11.03 12.64 -12.43
C PHE A 17 -10.89 13.46 -11.14
N GLU A 18 -10.93 12.80 -10.00
CA GLU A 18 -10.88 13.40 -8.67
C GLU A 18 -9.90 12.62 -7.79
N HIS A 19 -9.03 13.31 -7.05
CA HIS A 19 -8.31 12.68 -5.95
C HIS A 19 -9.25 12.56 -4.75
N ALA A 20 -9.31 11.38 -4.13
CA ALA A 20 -10.04 11.24 -2.88
C ALA A 20 -9.51 12.24 -1.83
N LYS A 21 -10.41 12.91 -1.10
CA LYS A 21 -10.02 13.77 0.03
C LYS A 21 -9.14 12.96 1.00
N PRO A 22 -8.11 13.58 1.60
CA PRO A 22 -7.34 12.95 2.66
C PRO A 22 -8.29 12.50 3.79
N GLY A 23 -8.08 11.29 4.30
CA GLY A 23 -8.93 10.67 5.31
C GLY A 23 -8.38 9.32 5.76
N HIS A 24 -8.96 8.76 6.82
CA HIS A 24 -8.57 7.46 7.37
C HIS A 24 -9.59 6.40 6.94
N GLY A 25 -9.22 5.54 5.99
CA GLY A 25 -10.06 4.44 5.50
C GLY A 25 -9.40 3.71 4.32
N SER A 26 -9.85 2.49 4.04
CA SER A 26 -9.27 1.60 3.00
C SER A 26 -9.28 2.21 1.59
N GLY A 27 -10.21 3.14 1.30
CA GLY A 27 -10.29 3.83 0.02
C GLY A 27 -9.66 5.23 -0.01
N ALA A 28 -9.06 5.72 1.10
CA ALA A 28 -8.54 7.07 1.18
C ALA A 28 -7.20 7.21 0.45
N GLY A 29 -7.01 8.35 -0.22
CA GLY A 29 -5.78 8.68 -0.97
C GLY A 29 -5.71 8.10 -2.39
N TYR A 30 -6.68 7.29 -2.83
CA TYR A 30 -6.75 6.83 -4.21
C TYR A 30 -7.40 7.86 -5.14
N GLU A 31 -6.88 7.94 -6.35
CA GLU A 31 -7.51 8.59 -7.49
C GLU A 31 -8.80 7.89 -7.88
N ARG A 32 -9.81 8.65 -8.32
CA ARG A 32 -11.14 8.13 -8.67
C ARG A 32 -11.70 8.83 -9.89
N TRP A 33 -12.47 8.09 -10.67
CA TRP A 33 -13.39 8.65 -11.65
C TRP A 33 -14.78 8.77 -11.04
N ARG A 34 -15.37 9.95 -11.15
CA ARG A 34 -16.76 10.22 -10.76
C ARG A 34 -17.61 10.46 -12.00
N SER A 35 -18.69 9.74 -12.13
CA SER A 35 -19.74 9.99 -13.13
C SER A 35 -21.11 10.10 -12.45
N THR A 36 -22.12 10.54 -13.19
CA THR A 36 -23.51 10.58 -12.72
C THR A 36 -24.34 9.61 -13.55
N GLU A 37 -24.72 8.47 -12.96
CA GLU A 37 -25.37 7.37 -13.67
C GLU A 37 -26.86 7.27 -13.38
N TYR A 38 -27.62 6.79 -14.35
CA TYR A 38 -29.05 6.50 -14.15
C TYR A 38 -29.23 5.27 -13.27
N ARG A 39 -30.09 5.41 -12.25
CA ARG A 39 -30.39 4.39 -11.26
C ARG A 39 -31.89 4.35 -11.00
N PRO A 40 -32.60 3.34 -11.54
CA PRO A 40 -34.06 3.26 -11.44
C PRO A 40 -34.61 3.29 -10.01
N HIS A 41 -33.81 2.83 -9.04
CA HIS A 41 -34.19 2.74 -7.63
C HIS A 41 -33.96 4.03 -6.83
N THR A 42 -33.27 5.03 -7.40
CA THR A 42 -32.99 6.31 -6.74
C THR A 42 -34.21 7.24 -6.88
N PRO A 43 -34.76 7.79 -5.78
CA PRO A 43 -35.86 8.75 -5.86
C PRO A 43 -35.51 10.01 -6.67
N GLY A 44 -36.50 10.69 -7.27
CA GLY A 44 -36.29 11.95 -8.01
C GLY A 44 -35.85 11.74 -9.46
N GLU A 45 -34.77 12.40 -9.90
CA GLU A 45 -34.25 12.31 -11.27
C GLU A 45 -33.69 10.92 -11.65
N ARG A 46 -33.72 9.96 -10.71
CA ARG A 46 -33.21 8.59 -10.88
C ARG A 46 -31.76 8.59 -11.33
N ARG A 47 -30.94 9.46 -10.74
CA ARG A 47 -29.52 9.63 -11.02
C ARG A 47 -28.73 9.67 -9.73
N GLU A 48 -27.57 9.05 -9.70
CA GLU A 48 -26.65 9.10 -8.57
C GLU A 48 -25.20 9.27 -9.02
N ASP A 49 -24.36 9.81 -8.14
CA ASP A 49 -22.92 9.82 -8.37
C ASP A 49 -22.36 8.41 -8.18
N VAL A 50 -21.64 7.93 -9.20
CA VAL A 50 -20.90 6.67 -9.16
C VAL A 50 -19.41 6.98 -9.13
N TYR A 51 -18.69 6.29 -8.27
CA TYR A 51 -17.26 6.43 -8.09
C TYR A 51 -16.57 5.11 -8.41
N VAL A 52 -15.53 5.15 -9.22
CA VAL A 52 -14.66 4.00 -9.45
C VAL A 52 -13.22 4.42 -9.17
N ALA A 53 -12.50 3.57 -8.44
CA ALA A 53 -11.08 3.81 -8.18
C ALA A 53 -10.28 3.67 -9.48
N HIS A 54 -9.34 4.60 -9.71
CA HIS A 54 -8.56 4.66 -10.96
C HIS A 54 -7.75 3.38 -11.20
N HIS A 55 -7.03 2.90 -10.20
CA HIS A 55 -6.26 1.66 -10.26
C HIS A 55 -7.13 0.43 -10.58
N ARG A 56 -8.40 0.40 -10.14
CA ARG A 56 -9.33 -0.69 -10.49
C ARG A 56 -9.75 -0.65 -11.96
N LEU A 57 -9.93 0.54 -12.54
CA LEU A 57 -10.18 0.67 -13.98
C LEU A 57 -8.97 0.26 -14.79
N LEU A 58 -7.77 0.63 -14.37
CA LEU A 58 -6.54 0.25 -15.06
C LEU A 58 -6.27 -1.26 -14.98
N ALA A 59 -6.57 -1.90 -13.84
CA ALA A 59 -6.41 -3.34 -13.70
C ALA A 59 -7.16 -4.15 -14.77
N VAL A 60 -8.35 -3.69 -15.20
CA VAL A 60 -9.12 -4.35 -16.27
C VAL A 60 -8.31 -4.47 -17.57
N VAL A 61 -7.49 -3.48 -17.88
CA VAL A 61 -6.73 -3.41 -19.14
C VAL A 61 -5.30 -3.95 -18.98
N GLU A 62 -4.69 -3.73 -17.81
CA GLU A 62 -3.27 -4.02 -17.57
C GLU A 62 -3.03 -5.41 -16.99
N CYS A 63 -4.01 -5.99 -16.30
CA CYS A 63 -3.84 -7.27 -15.57
C CYS A 63 -4.55 -8.46 -16.21
N TYR A 64 -5.40 -8.22 -17.22
CA TYR A 64 -6.17 -9.26 -17.91
C TYR A 64 -5.85 -9.25 -19.41
N PRO A 65 -5.93 -10.42 -20.09
CA PRO A 65 -5.80 -10.49 -21.54
C PRO A 65 -6.87 -9.66 -22.26
N LEU A 66 -6.53 -9.08 -23.41
CA LEU A 66 -7.47 -8.27 -24.20
C LEU A 66 -8.65 -9.08 -24.75
N GLU A 67 -8.48 -10.39 -24.88
CA GLU A 67 -9.50 -11.33 -25.37
C GLU A 67 -10.44 -11.82 -24.26
N GLU A 68 -10.11 -11.57 -22.99
CA GLU A 68 -10.95 -11.98 -21.86
C GLU A 68 -12.25 -11.17 -21.86
N PRO A 69 -13.43 -11.80 -21.79
CA PRO A 69 -14.70 -11.09 -21.74
C PRO A 69 -14.78 -10.17 -20.52
N ILE A 70 -15.27 -8.95 -20.74
CA ILE A 70 -15.38 -7.95 -19.67
C ILE A 70 -16.21 -8.45 -18.49
N GLU A 71 -17.24 -9.26 -18.73
CA GLU A 71 -18.06 -9.87 -17.68
C GLU A 71 -17.24 -10.80 -16.76
N SER A 72 -16.36 -11.62 -17.34
CA SER A 72 -15.46 -12.51 -16.60
C SER A 72 -14.47 -11.72 -15.75
N ILE A 73 -13.89 -10.65 -16.31
CA ILE A 73 -13.00 -9.74 -15.59
C ILE A 73 -13.72 -9.08 -14.40
N LEU A 74 -14.95 -8.61 -14.61
CA LEU A 74 -15.73 -7.95 -13.57
C LEU A 74 -16.16 -8.93 -12.47
N ASP A 75 -16.51 -10.17 -12.81
CA ASP A 75 -16.83 -11.23 -11.85
C ASP A 75 -15.59 -11.57 -11.01
N ASP A 76 -14.41 -11.71 -11.62
CA ASP A 76 -13.15 -11.95 -10.89
C ASP A 76 -12.75 -10.77 -9.99
N LEU A 77 -12.86 -9.54 -10.49
CA LEU A 77 -12.58 -8.32 -9.72
C LEU A 77 -13.61 -8.06 -8.62
N ALA A 78 -14.79 -8.69 -8.65
CA ALA A 78 -15.77 -8.61 -7.56
C ALA A 78 -15.28 -9.34 -6.29
N GLU A 79 -14.39 -10.31 -6.45
CA GLU A 79 -13.81 -11.11 -5.35
C GLU A 79 -12.37 -10.69 -4.99
N LYS A 80 -11.82 -9.69 -5.68
CA LYS A 80 -10.43 -9.23 -5.54
C LYS A 80 -10.30 -7.73 -5.28
N ASP A 81 -9.24 -7.42 -4.53
CA ASP A 81 -8.68 -6.07 -4.43
C ASP A 81 -7.55 -5.89 -5.43
N VAL A 82 -7.31 -4.66 -5.87
CA VAL A 82 -6.17 -4.34 -6.73
C VAL A 82 -5.11 -3.68 -5.86
N HIS A 83 -3.97 -4.36 -5.72
CA HIS A 83 -2.89 -3.99 -4.83
C HIS A 83 -1.76 -3.28 -5.60
N HIS A 84 -1.22 -2.22 -5.00
CA HIS A 84 0.01 -1.55 -5.46
C HIS A 84 1.22 -2.24 -4.83
N ARG A 85 2.01 -2.96 -5.62
CA ARG A 85 3.13 -3.78 -5.12
C ARG A 85 4.18 -2.96 -4.34
N ASN A 86 4.36 -1.69 -4.69
CA ASN A 86 5.27 -0.79 -3.99
C ASN A 86 4.63 0.00 -2.83
N GLY A 87 3.34 -0.23 -2.53
CA GLY A 87 2.58 0.51 -1.52
C GLY A 87 2.23 1.96 -1.89
N VAL A 88 2.63 2.43 -3.08
CA VAL A 88 2.44 3.81 -3.53
C VAL A 88 1.13 3.96 -4.30
N LYS A 89 0.11 4.49 -3.64
CA LYS A 89 -1.28 4.58 -4.14
C LYS A 89 -1.49 5.37 -5.43
N TRP A 90 -0.57 6.27 -5.78
CA TRP A 90 -0.63 7.09 -6.99
C TRP A 90 0.12 6.45 -8.17
N ASP A 91 0.91 5.41 -7.93
CA ASP A 91 1.71 4.76 -8.96
C ASP A 91 0.89 3.68 -9.68
N ASN A 92 0.06 4.09 -10.63
CA ASN A 92 -0.87 3.19 -11.33
C ASN A 92 -0.29 2.52 -12.59
N ARG A 93 1.04 2.40 -12.71
CA ARG A 93 1.64 1.66 -13.83
C ARG A 93 1.23 0.18 -13.78
N GLY A 94 0.94 -0.41 -14.94
CA GLY A 94 0.42 -1.78 -15.04
C GLY A 94 1.29 -2.81 -14.32
N GLU A 95 2.61 -2.69 -14.41
CA GLU A 95 3.56 -3.59 -13.73
C GLU A 95 3.51 -3.52 -12.18
N ASN A 96 2.94 -2.46 -11.62
CA ASN A 96 2.80 -2.23 -10.20
C ASN A 96 1.43 -2.66 -9.64
N LEU A 97 0.46 -2.97 -10.51
CA LEU A 97 -0.88 -3.39 -10.12
C LEU A 97 -0.98 -4.92 -10.06
N ASP A 98 -1.63 -5.44 -9.02
CA ASP A 98 -1.83 -6.87 -8.82
C ASP A 98 -3.24 -7.15 -8.27
N PRO A 99 -4.14 -7.79 -9.04
CA PRO A 99 -5.40 -8.30 -8.51
C PRO A 99 -5.13 -9.44 -7.53
N VAL A 100 -5.55 -9.26 -6.27
CA VAL A 100 -5.30 -10.19 -5.17
C VAL A 100 -6.59 -10.43 -4.39
N ASP A 101 -6.78 -11.66 -3.92
CA ASP A 101 -7.94 -11.99 -3.10
C ASP A 101 -8.01 -11.12 -1.85
N HIS A 102 -9.22 -10.72 -1.44
CA HIS A 102 -9.43 -9.84 -0.28
C HIS A 102 -8.70 -10.31 0.99
N ALA A 103 -8.71 -11.61 1.27
CA ALA A 103 -8.02 -12.18 2.43
C ALA A 103 -6.50 -12.00 2.35
N ARG A 104 -5.92 -12.18 1.15
CA ARG A 104 -4.49 -11.97 0.90
C ARG A 104 -4.14 -10.49 1.00
N HIS A 105 -4.96 -9.62 0.42
CA HIS A 105 -4.77 -8.17 0.48
C HIS A 105 -4.79 -7.64 1.92
N ALA A 106 -5.75 -8.12 2.74
CA ALA A 106 -5.82 -7.80 4.15
C ALA A 106 -4.56 -8.26 4.91
N SER A 107 -4.04 -9.46 4.60
CA SER A 107 -2.80 -9.96 5.20
C SER A 107 -1.58 -9.12 4.83
N ILE A 108 -1.45 -8.69 3.57
CA ILE A 108 -0.36 -7.80 3.12
C ILE A 108 -0.46 -6.47 3.87
N THR A 109 -1.63 -5.86 3.87
CA THR A 109 -1.86 -4.58 4.55
C THR A 109 -1.51 -4.67 6.04
N GLN A 110 -1.90 -5.76 6.72
CA GLN A 110 -1.56 -5.95 8.13
C GLN A 110 -0.05 -6.11 8.36
N LYS A 111 0.66 -6.81 7.47
CA LYS A 111 2.12 -6.95 7.54
C LYS A 111 2.81 -5.61 7.34
N GLU A 112 2.38 -4.82 6.37
CA GLU A 112 2.92 -3.47 6.10
C GLU A 112 2.67 -2.53 7.28
N VAL A 113 1.46 -2.52 7.84
CA VAL A 113 1.12 -1.73 9.03
C VAL A 113 1.99 -2.14 10.23
N ARG A 114 2.23 -3.44 10.42
CA ARG A 114 3.10 -3.92 11.50
C ARG A 114 4.55 -3.50 11.29
N ALA A 115 5.08 -3.66 10.09
CA ALA A 115 6.44 -3.24 9.76
C ALA A 115 6.62 -1.72 10.00
N TRP A 116 5.64 -0.91 9.56
CA TRP A 116 5.65 0.52 9.81
C TRP A 116 5.61 0.85 11.31
N ALA A 117 4.80 0.16 12.10
CA ALA A 117 4.74 0.36 13.54
C ALA A 117 6.05 -0.04 14.25
N GLU A 118 6.74 -1.09 13.77
CA GLU A 118 8.06 -1.51 14.26
C GLU A 118 9.13 -0.45 13.92
N ASP A 119 9.11 0.11 12.71
CA ASP A 119 10.00 1.20 12.29
C ASP A 119 9.74 2.51 13.03
N GLU A 120 8.47 2.88 13.24
CA GLU A 120 8.09 4.06 14.00
C GLU A 120 8.56 3.93 15.46
N LYS A 121 8.38 2.75 16.06
CA LYS A 121 8.88 2.43 17.40
C LYS A 121 10.40 2.60 17.46
N ARG A 122 11.14 2.03 16.50
CA ARG A 122 12.60 2.15 16.40
C ARG A 122 13.05 3.61 16.29
N GLN A 123 12.39 4.40 15.43
CA GLN A 123 12.70 5.82 15.29
C GLN A 123 12.40 6.61 16.57
N ARG A 124 11.32 6.26 17.28
CA ARG A 124 10.98 6.89 18.54
C ARG A 124 12.00 6.57 19.63
N GLU A 125 12.47 5.34 19.71
CA GLU A 125 13.53 4.92 20.64
C GLU A 125 14.84 5.67 20.36
N ARG A 126 15.24 5.82 19.09
CA ARG A 126 16.39 6.65 18.71
C ARG A 126 16.24 8.15 19.04
N ARG A 127 15.01 8.66 19.09
CA ARG A 127 14.72 10.07 19.44
C ARG A 127 14.45 10.26 20.94
N ALA A 128 14.57 9.20 21.76
CA ALA A 128 14.34 9.32 23.18
C ALA A 128 15.42 10.21 23.82
N PRO A 129 15.04 11.13 24.73
CA PRO A 129 16.01 11.98 25.40
C PRO A 129 16.99 11.13 26.22
N GLY A 130 18.30 11.31 25.97
CA GLY A 130 19.37 10.55 26.63
C GLY A 130 19.98 9.42 25.80
N VAL A 131 19.60 9.28 24.53
CA VAL A 131 20.30 8.46 23.54
C VAL A 131 21.23 9.38 22.73
N ASP A 132 22.54 9.25 22.90
CA ASP A 132 23.54 9.93 22.07
C ASP A 132 23.83 9.10 20.80
N ASP A 133 24.42 9.69 19.75
CA ASP A 133 24.82 8.93 18.56
C ASP A 133 25.81 7.79 18.92
N ASP A 134 26.55 7.96 20.02
CA ASP A 134 27.47 7.00 20.63
C ASP A 134 26.77 5.79 21.29
N ASP A 135 25.42 5.75 21.32
CA ASP A 135 24.66 4.61 21.84
C ASP A 135 24.10 3.71 20.72
N VAL A 136 24.43 3.98 19.45
CA VAL A 136 23.88 3.26 18.28
C VAL A 136 24.91 2.28 17.71
N CYS A 137 24.52 1.00 17.61
CA CYS A 137 25.34 -0.02 16.98
C CYS A 137 25.52 0.26 15.48
N ASP A 138 26.75 0.42 14.99
CA ASP A 138 27.04 0.64 13.56
C ASP A 138 26.64 -0.56 12.67
N GLY A 139 26.49 -1.76 13.25
CA GLY A 139 26.16 -2.98 12.51
C GLY A 139 24.67 -3.17 12.23
N CYS A 140 23.83 -2.99 13.25
CA CYS A 140 22.37 -3.16 13.13
C CYS A 140 21.57 -1.85 13.24
N GLY A 141 22.22 -0.75 13.61
CA GLY A 141 21.58 0.54 13.86
C GLY A 141 20.65 0.55 15.07
N GLU A 142 20.69 -0.46 15.94
CA GLU A 142 19.88 -0.46 17.16
C GLU A 142 20.59 0.30 18.27
N VAL A 143 19.82 0.96 19.13
CA VAL A 143 20.33 1.54 20.37
C VAL A 143 20.77 0.41 21.31
N ALA A 144 21.96 0.50 21.88
CA ALA A 144 22.52 -0.49 22.77
C ALA A 144 23.10 0.18 24.01
N GLU A 145 22.81 -0.38 25.19
CA GLU A 145 23.35 0.12 26.46
C GLU A 145 24.88 -0.06 26.57
N LEU A 146 25.43 -1.01 25.80
CA LEU A 146 26.85 -1.31 25.74
C LEU A 146 27.24 -1.58 24.31
N LEU A 147 28.16 -0.76 23.81
CA LEU A 147 28.83 -0.95 22.55
C LEU A 147 30.19 -1.59 22.77
N ALA A 148 30.58 -2.41 21.81
CA ALA A 148 31.79 -3.20 21.85
C ALA A 148 32.61 -2.98 20.60
N THR A 149 33.93 -3.04 20.74
CA THR A 149 34.89 -3.00 19.65
C THR A 149 35.65 -4.32 19.56
N SER A 150 36.16 -4.65 18.37
CA SER A 150 36.98 -5.83 18.15
C SER A 150 37.85 -5.63 16.91
N PRO A 151 39.07 -6.17 16.85
CA PRO A 151 39.84 -6.23 15.61
C PRO A 151 39.11 -6.92 14.45
N GLY A 152 38.12 -7.77 14.75
CA GLY A 152 37.33 -8.51 13.77
C GLY A 152 36.31 -7.68 12.99
N PHE A 153 35.99 -6.44 13.41
CA PHE A 153 35.06 -5.56 12.71
C PHE A 153 35.41 -4.07 12.89
N ALA A 154 34.97 -3.23 11.96
CA ALA A 154 35.18 -1.78 12.06
C ALA A 154 33.98 -1.08 12.74
N GLY A 155 34.29 -0.10 13.60
CA GLY A 155 33.29 0.67 14.35
C GLY A 155 32.82 -0.05 15.61
N GLU A 156 31.70 0.41 16.15
CA GLU A 156 31.14 -0.08 17.40
C GLU A 156 29.94 -1.01 17.15
N ARG A 157 29.81 -2.06 17.96
CA ARG A 157 28.76 -3.07 17.80
C ARG A 157 28.08 -3.36 19.13
N CYS A 158 26.76 -3.53 19.10
CA CYS A 158 26.07 -4.16 20.23
C CYS A 158 26.62 -5.58 20.45
N LEU A 159 26.51 -6.10 21.67
CA LEU A 159 27.07 -7.40 22.05
C LEU A 159 26.62 -8.57 21.16
N GLU A 160 25.42 -8.52 20.59
CA GLU A 160 24.94 -9.54 19.66
C GLU A 160 25.65 -9.49 18.30
N CYS A 161 25.78 -8.29 17.73
CA CYS A 161 26.52 -8.11 16.47
C CYS A 161 28.01 -8.41 16.67
N ALA A 162 28.59 -7.98 17.80
CA ALA A 162 29.97 -8.24 18.13
C ALA A 162 30.28 -9.76 18.19
N LYS A 163 29.43 -10.55 18.86
CA LYS A 163 29.58 -12.02 18.92
C LYS A 163 29.46 -12.71 17.56
N ARG A 164 28.66 -12.14 16.65
CA ARG A 164 28.45 -12.69 15.30
C ARG A 164 29.58 -12.33 14.35
N GLU A 165 30.13 -11.13 14.48
CA GLU A 165 31.06 -10.53 13.51
C GLU A 165 32.52 -10.58 13.97
N CYS A 166 32.82 -10.82 15.25
CA CYS A 166 34.21 -10.81 15.74
C CYS A 166 35.13 -11.86 15.12
N GLY A 167 34.59 -12.90 14.49
CA GLY A 167 35.41 -13.91 13.79
C GLY A 167 36.37 -14.68 14.71
N GLY A 168 36.13 -14.68 16.03
CA GLY A 168 37.01 -15.28 17.03
C GLY A 168 38.02 -14.32 17.68
N GLU A 169 38.06 -13.06 17.23
CA GLU A 169 38.85 -12.00 17.87
C GLU A 169 38.23 -11.58 19.22
N PRO A 170 39.04 -11.05 20.16
CA PRO A 170 38.53 -10.57 21.43
C PRO A 170 37.55 -9.40 21.24
N ILE A 171 36.54 -9.36 22.10
CA ILE A 171 35.53 -8.30 22.15
C ILE A 171 35.81 -7.47 23.40
N GLU A 172 35.97 -6.16 23.23
CA GLU A 172 36.16 -5.18 24.29
C GLU A 172 34.89 -4.33 24.42
N VAL A 173 34.46 -4.04 25.65
CA VAL A 173 33.22 -3.33 26.00
C VAL A 173 33.57 -2.20 26.95
#